data_AF-A0A257APJ2-F1
#
_entry.id   AF-A0A257APJ2-F1
#
_cell.length_a   1.000
_cell.length_b   1.000
_cell.length_c   1.000
_cell.angle_alpha   90.00
_cell.angle_beta   90.00
_cell.angle_gamma   90.00
#
_symmetry.space_group_name_H-M   'P 1'
#
loop_
_entity.id
_entity.type
_entity.pdbx_description
1 polymer ?
#
loop_
_entity_poly.entity_id
_entity_poly.type
_entity_poly.pdbx_seq_one_letter_code
_entity_poly.pdbx_strand_id
1 'polypeptide(L)'
;MGKYRYILSYGISDSWKYARDGWGIALHRICSRTGSFPPSLAHYFVVKYSRIGDVVLDPFSGKGTAPLEACLNGRIGVGNDLSPEAYVLTRAKVRPVPRRRVLEWIDYAERRLDPSGYDASEVDDDVRAFYSNYTLRQILA
;
A
#
# COMPACT_ATOMS: atom_id res chain seq x y z
N MET A 1 30.19 30.41 -3.33
CA MET A 1 28.85 29.81 -3.55
C MET A 1 28.98 28.75 -4.64
N GLY A 2 28.75 27.47 -4.32
CA GLY A 2 28.89 26.38 -5.30
C GLY A 2 27.88 26.51 -6.45
N LYS A 3 28.32 26.36 -7.69
CA LYS A 3 27.47 26.37 -8.88
C LYS A 3 26.74 25.02 -8.96
N TYR A 4 25.47 24.96 -8.56
CA TYR A 4 24.66 23.76 -8.73
C TYR A 4 24.27 23.59 -10.19
N ARG A 5 24.38 22.37 -10.72
CA ARG A 5 23.91 22.00 -12.05
C ARG A 5 22.54 21.35 -11.92
N TYR A 6 21.53 21.95 -12.54
CA TYR A 6 20.20 21.37 -12.63
C TYR A 6 20.16 20.34 -13.77
N ILE A 7 19.53 19.19 -13.52
CA ILE A 7 19.31 18.13 -14.50
C ILE A 7 17.84 17.72 -14.41
N LEU A 8 17.14 17.68 -15.54
CA LEU A 8 15.77 17.17 -15.59
C LEU A 8 15.77 15.66 -15.33
N SER A 9 14.73 15.13 -14.68
CA SER A 9 14.62 13.68 -14.45
C SER A 9 14.62 12.86 -15.74
N TYR A 10 14.15 13.41 -16.86
CA TYR A 10 14.24 12.79 -18.19
C TYR A 10 15.66 12.85 -18.81
N GLY A 11 16.58 13.61 -18.24
CA GLY A 11 17.98 13.67 -18.68
C GLY A 11 18.88 12.67 -17.97
N ILE A 12 18.36 11.91 -17.00
CA ILE A 12 19.10 10.86 -16.30
C ILE A 12 18.95 9.56 -17.10
N SER A 13 20.07 8.98 -17.53
CA SER A 13 20.06 7.82 -18.44
C SER A 13 19.28 6.61 -17.93
N ASP A 14 19.34 6.34 -16.63
CA ASP A 14 18.65 5.23 -15.95
C ASP A 14 17.40 5.66 -15.18
N SER A 15 16.79 6.79 -15.58
CA SER A 15 15.66 7.38 -14.86
C SER A 15 14.46 6.44 -14.71
N TRP A 16 13.83 6.48 -13.53
CA TRP A 16 12.50 5.91 -13.27
C TRP A 16 11.41 6.36 -14.26
N LYS A 17 11.62 7.50 -14.96
CA LYS A 17 10.74 8.01 -16.01
C LYS A 17 10.59 7.07 -17.20
N TYR A 18 11.54 6.16 -17.42
CA TYR A 18 11.49 5.18 -18.50
C TYR A 18 10.85 3.85 -18.09
N ALA A 19 10.34 3.74 -16.85
CA ALA A 19 9.57 2.58 -16.45
C ALA A 19 8.28 2.49 -17.27
N ARG A 20 7.92 1.27 -17.70
CA ARG A 20 6.67 1.03 -18.44
C ARG A 20 5.43 1.49 -17.67
N ASP A 21 4.37 1.82 -18.40
CA ASP A 21 3.06 2.05 -17.81
C ASP A 21 2.61 0.82 -17.01
N GLY A 22 1.99 1.08 -15.86
CA GLY A 22 1.59 -0.01 -14.96
C GLY A 22 2.77 -0.75 -14.31
N TRP A 23 3.95 -0.14 -14.17
CA TRP A 23 5.04 -0.74 -13.38
C TRP A 23 4.60 -1.02 -11.92
N GLY A 24 5.08 -2.14 -11.37
CA GLY A 24 4.80 -2.58 -10.00
C GLY A 24 3.74 -3.70 -9.88
N ILE A 25 3.69 -4.33 -8.71
CA ILE A 25 2.77 -5.44 -8.37
C ILE A 25 1.41 -5.00 -7.82
N ALA A 26 0.49 -5.95 -7.61
CA ALA A 26 -0.85 -5.72 -7.06
C ALA A 26 -0.84 -4.95 -5.72
N LEU A 27 0.16 -5.20 -4.85
CA LEU A 27 0.30 -4.49 -3.57
C LEU A 27 0.44 -2.97 -3.72
N HIS A 28 0.97 -2.47 -4.84
CA HIS A 28 1.06 -1.03 -5.11
C HIS A 28 -0.31 -0.38 -5.34
N ARG A 29 -1.30 -1.18 -5.73
CA ARG A 29 -2.61 -0.77 -6.25
C ARG A 29 -3.77 -1.14 -5.34
N ILE A 30 -3.51 -1.72 -4.15
CA ILE A 30 -4.58 -2.06 -3.17
C ILE A 30 -5.45 -0.84 -2.84
N CYS A 31 -4.86 0.35 -2.82
CA CYS A 31 -5.58 1.58 -2.53
C CYS A 31 -5.00 2.75 -3.35
N SER A 32 -5.88 3.57 -3.90
CA SER A 32 -5.52 4.82 -4.57
C SER A 32 -5.46 5.96 -3.55
N ARG A 33 -4.45 6.83 -3.67
CA ARG A 33 -4.31 8.02 -2.82
C ARG A 33 -3.77 9.19 -3.63
N THR A 34 -4.46 10.33 -3.56
CA THR A 34 -4.01 11.58 -4.19
C THR A 34 -2.63 11.97 -3.65
N GLY A 35 -1.76 12.51 -4.51
CA GLY A 35 -0.40 12.89 -4.13
C GLY A 35 0.59 11.72 -4.01
N SER A 36 0.20 10.50 -4.38
CA SER A 36 1.14 9.38 -4.42
C SER A 36 2.13 9.49 -5.59
N PHE A 37 3.39 9.17 -5.34
CA PHE A 37 4.37 8.96 -6.40
C PHE A 37 4.27 7.55 -7.02
N PRO A 38 4.75 7.34 -8.26
CA PRO A 38 4.75 6.04 -8.89
C PRO A 38 5.73 5.07 -8.21
N PRO A 39 5.43 3.76 -8.12
CA PRO A 39 6.33 2.80 -7.48
C PRO A 39 7.72 2.72 -8.10
N SER A 40 7.85 2.94 -9.42
CA SER A 40 9.14 2.95 -10.11
C SER A 40 10.09 4.04 -9.59
N LEU A 41 9.55 5.16 -9.10
CA LEU A 41 10.33 6.21 -8.45
C LEU A 41 11.00 5.68 -7.17
N ALA A 42 10.19 5.08 -6.28
CA ALA A 42 10.69 4.53 -5.03
C ALA A 42 11.69 3.39 -5.28
N HIS A 43 11.37 2.48 -6.19
CA HIS A 43 12.27 1.42 -6.61
C HIS A 43 13.64 1.96 -6.99
N TYR A 44 13.66 2.93 -7.91
CA TYR A 44 14.88 3.55 -8.40
C TYR A 44 15.74 4.12 -7.28
N PHE A 45 15.15 4.91 -6.36
CA PHE A 45 15.91 5.51 -5.27
C PHE A 45 16.35 4.48 -4.21
N VAL A 46 15.49 3.51 -3.86
CA VAL A 46 15.82 2.45 -2.91
C VAL A 46 17.01 1.63 -3.43
N VAL A 47 16.94 1.15 -4.67
CA VAL A 47 18.00 0.31 -5.23
C VAL A 47 19.30 1.09 -5.40
N LYS A 48 19.23 2.36 -5.83
CA LYS A 48 20.42 3.17 -6.14
C LYS A 48 21.15 3.69 -4.90
N TYR A 49 20.44 3.96 -3.81
CA TYR A 49 21.00 4.67 -2.64
C TYR A 49 20.93 3.88 -1.32
N SER A 50 20.59 2.60 -1.36
CA SER A 50 20.66 1.71 -0.19
C SER A 50 21.21 0.35 -0.57
N ARG A 51 21.61 -0.45 0.43
CA ARG A 51 22.09 -1.82 0.30
C ARG A 51 21.07 -2.79 0.89
N ILE A 52 21.15 -4.06 0.49
CA ILE A 52 20.34 -5.12 1.11
C ILE A 52 20.59 -5.11 2.62
N GLY A 53 19.51 -5.20 3.41
CA GLY A 53 19.54 -5.12 4.87
C GLY A 53 19.48 -3.71 5.45
N ASP A 54 19.69 -2.65 4.65
CA ASP A 54 19.57 -1.27 5.14
C ASP A 54 18.13 -0.95 5.56
N VAL A 55 17.99 0.02 6.47
CA VAL A 55 16.69 0.60 6.84
C VAL A 55 16.37 1.77 5.91
N VAL A 56 15.18 1.75 5.31
CA VAL A 56 14.64 2.86 4.51
C VAL A 56 13.44 3.44 5.24
N LEU A 57 13.57 4.68 5.70
CA LEU A 57 12.52 5.43 6.38
C LEU A 57 11.81 6.37 5.42
N ASP A 58 10.48 6.27 5.39
CA ASP A 58 9.60 7.28 4.80
C ASP A 58 8.74 7.91 5.90
N PRO A 59 9.02 9.16 6.31
CA PRO A 59 8.29 9.81 7.41
C PRO A 59 6.88 10.31 7.01
N PHE A 60 6.54 10.29 5.71
CA PHE A 60 5.26 10.73 5.18
C PHE A 60 4.74 9.69 4.17
N SER A 61 4.66 8.45 4.64
CA SER A 61 4.58 7.26 3.80
C SER A 61 3.27 7.11 3.03
N GLY A 62 2.20 7.80 3.43
CA GLY A 62 0.88 7.72 2.82
C GLY A 62 0.44 6.27 2.69
N LYS A 63 0.26 5.78 1.46
CA LYS A 63 -0.13 4.38 1.22
C LYS A 63 1.05 3.38 1.26
N GLY A 64 2.21 3.77 1.74
CA GLY A 64 3.36 2.89 1.99
C GLY A 64 4.13 2.47 0.75
N THR A 65 4.22 3.31 -0.29
CA THR A 65 4.91 2.94 -1.54
C THR A 65 6.43 2.75 -1.33
N ALA A 66 7.13 3.67 -0.65
CA ALA A 66 8.56 3.52 -0.41
C ALA A 66 8.91 2.39 0.58
N PRO A 67 8.20 2.23 1.73
CA PRO A 67 8.42 1.08 2.60
C PRO A 67 8.18 -0.27 1.91
N LEU A 68 7.16 -0.37 1.05
CA LEU A 68 6.91 -1.58 0.25
C LEU A 68 8.09 -1.87 -0.69
N GLU A 69 8.54 -0.89 -1.47
CA GLU A 69 9.69 -1.08 -2.37
C GLU A 69 10.98 -1.41 -1.62
N ALA A 70 11.20 -0.83 -0.44
CA ALA A 70 12.30 -1.25 0.43
C ALA A 70 12.22 -2.75 0.75
N CYS A 71 11.08 -3.24 1.25
CA CYS A 71 10.89 -4.66 1.57
C CYS A 71 11.03 -5.57 0.34
N LEU A 72 10.46 -5.19 -0.81
CA LEU A 72 10.56 -5.96 -2.06
C LEU A 72 12.00 -6.10 -2.55
N ASN A 73 12.86 -5.14 -2.23
CA ASN A 73 14.26 -5.16 -2.60
C ASN A 73 15.17 -5.63 -1.45
N GLY A 74 14.63 -6.29 -0.40
CA GLY A 74 15.44 -6.85 0.68
C GLY A 74 16.01 -5.84 1.67
N ARG A 75 15.41 -4.64 1.76
CA ARG A 75 15.67 -3.65 2.81
C ARG A 75 14.61 -3.77 3.91
N ILE A 76 14.83 -3.10 5.03
CA ILE A 76 13.84 -2.92 6.09
C ILE A 76 13.07 -1.63 5.80
N GLY A 77 11.85 -1.74 5.30
CA GLY A 77 10.97 -0.58 5.05
C GLY A 77 10.25 -0.11 6.31
N VAL A 78 10.42 1.17 6.66
CA VAL A 78 9.73 1.82 7.79
C VAL A 78 8.94 3.00 7.26
N GLY A 79 7.62 2.99 7.50
CA GLY A 79 6.73 4.10 7.14
C GLY A 79 6.13 4.74 8.39
N ASN A 80 6.13 6.06 8.45
CA ASN A 80 5.32 6.84 9.37
C ASN A 80 4.33 7.69 8.58
N ASP A 81 3.15 7.91 9.15
CA ASP A 81 2.16 8.85 8.63
C ASP A 81 1.18 9.18 9.75
N LEU A 82 0.57 10.36 9.71
CA LEU A 82 -0.45 10.79 10.67
C LEU A 82 -1.79 10.08 10.46
N SER A 83 -2.08 9.71 9.21
CA SER A 83 -3.34 9.11 8.81
C SER A 83 -3.47 7.67 9.33
N PRO A 84 -4.55 7.31 10.06
CA PRO A 84 -4.75 5.93 10.52
C PRO A 84 -4.85 4.92 9.37
N GLU A 85 -5.48 5.30 8.26
CA GLU A 85 -5.59 4.44 7.07
C GLU A 85 -4.24 4.22 6.38
N ALA A 86 -3.32 5.20 6.41
CA ALA A 86 -1.94 5.05 5.95
C ALA A 86 -1.22 3.94 6.71
N TYR A 87 -1.37 3.91 8.03
CA TYR A 87 -0.79 2.88 8.89
C TYR A 87 -1.31 1.50 8.52
N VAL A 88 -2.63 1.32 8.39
CA VAL A 88 -3.25 0.03 8.05
C VAL A 88 -2.75 -0.47 6.69
N LEU A 89 -2.77 0.40 5.67
CA LEU A 89 -2.33 0.06 4.31
C LEU A 89 -0.84 -0.29 4.25
N THR A 90 0.01 0.53 4.89
CA THR A 90 1.45 0.31 4.92
C THR A 90 1.78 -0.99 5.65
N ARG A 91 1.15 -1.23 6.81
CA ARG A 91 1.33 -2.46 7.58
C ARG A 91 0.95 -3.71 6.78
N ALA A 92 -0.18 -3.69 6.07
CA ALA A 92 -0.61 -4.80 5.23
C ALA A 92 0.39 -5.10 4.10
N LYS A 93 1.03 -4.06 3.54
CA LYS A 93 2.01 -4.20 2.44
C LYS A 93 3.37 -4.71 2.90
N VAL A 94 3.87 -4.23 4.04
CA VAL A 94 5.22 -4.58 4.53
C VAL A 94 5.23 -5.81 5.43
N ARG A 95 4.06 -6.30 5.85
CA ARG A 95 3.89 -7.53 6.64
C ARG A 95 2.78 -8.40 6.05
N PRO A 96 2.98 -8.98 4.86
CA PRO A 96 1.98 -9.83 4.24
C PRO A 96 1.70 -11.07 5.11
N VAL A 97 0.42 -11.45 5.19
CA VAL A 97 -0.02 -12.62 5.96
C VAL A 97 0.28 -13.90 5.16
N PRO A 98 0.84 -14.96 5.78
CA PRO A 98 1.07 -16.23 5.09
C PRO A 98 -0.23 -16.85 4.59
N ARG A 99 -0.21 -17.46 3.39
CA ARG A 99 -1.38 -18.12 2.77
C ARG A 99 -2.14 -19.03 3.75
N ARG A 100 -1.43 -19.82 4.55
CA ARG A 100 -2.03 -20.71 5.56
C ARG A 100 -2.94 -19.95 6.54
N ARG A 101 -2.49 -18.81 7.06
CA ARG A 101 -3.26 -17.98 8.00
C ARG A 101 -4.49 -17.38 7.36
N VAL A 102 -4.41 -17.04 6.06
CA VAL A 102 -5.57 -16.56 5.30
C VAL A 102 -6.61 -17.67 5.16
N LEU A 103 -6.20 -18.89 4.83
CA LEU A 103 -7.12 -20.03 4.73
C LEU A 103 -7.76 -20.39 6.08
N GLU A 104 -6.98 -20.37 7.15
CA GLU A 104 -7.50 -20.57 8.52
C GLU A 104 -8.53 -19.51 8.89
N TRP A 105 -8.32 -18.26 8.49
CA TRP A 105 -9.27 -17.17 8.72
C TRP A 105 -10.57 -17.36 7.94
N ILE A 106 -10.49 -17.78 6.67
CA ILE A 106 -11.67 -18.05 5.85
C ILE A 106 -12.50 -19.19 6.45
N ASP A 107 -11.88 -20.31 6.80
CA ASP A 107 -12.56 -21.46 7.43
C ASP A 107 -13.13 -21.10 8.82
N TYR A 108 -12.47 -20.20 9.57
CA TYR A 108 -13.04 -19.63 10.78
C TYR A 108 -14.29 -18.79 10.48
N ALA A 109 -14.20 -17.88 9.50
CA ALA A 109 -15.25 -16.95 9.13
C ALA A 109 -16.50 -17.68 8.62
N GLU A 110 -16.34 -18.65 7.72
CA GLU A 110 -17.44 -19.44 7.16
C GLU A 110 -18.24 -20.22 8.21
N ARG A 111 -17.60 -20.62 9.31
CA ARG A 111 -18.26 -21.38 10.39
C ARG A 111 -18.93 -20.53 11.46
N ARG A 112 -18.57 -19.25 11.57
CA ARG A 112 -18.95 -18.41 12.72
C ARG A 112 -19.60 -17.10 12.36
N LEU A 113 -19.30 -16.54 11.20
CA LEU A 113 -19.93 -15.30 10.76
C LEU A 113 -21.24 -15.64 10.07
N ASP A 114 -22.32 -15.02 10.55
CA ASP A 114 -23.63 -15.06 9.91
C ASP A 114 -24.03 -13.63 9.49
N PRO A 115 -23.69 -13.23 8.24
CA PRO A 115 -24.08 -11.92 7.71
C PRO A 115 -25.60 -11.70 7.71
N SER A 116 -26.42 -12.76 7.73
CA SER A 116 -27.87 -12.61 7.67
C SER A 116 -28.47 -12.00 8.95
N GLY A 117 -27.73 -12.07 10.07
CA GLY A 117 -28.13 -11.49 11.35
C GLY A 117 -27.97 -9.97 11.46
N TYR A 118 -27.36 -9.31 10.46
CA TYR A 118 -27.09 -7.87 10.50
C TYR A 118 -28.09 -7.09 9.64
N ASP A 119 -28.60 -5.99 10.19
CA ASP A 119 -29.45 -5.06 9.45
C ASP A 119 -28.63 -3.95 8.80
N ALA A 120 -28.58 -3.98 7.47
CA ALA A 120 -27.91 -2.95 6.68
C ALA A 120 -28.63 -1.59 6.74
N SER A 121 -29.89 -1.55 7.22
CA SER A 121 -30.64 -0.29 7.37
C SER A 121 -30.15 0.59 8.51
N GLU A 122 -29.42 0.01 9.47
CA GLU A 122 -28.81 0.74 10.60
C GLU A 122 -27.53 1.50 10.20
N VAL A 123 -27.01 1.25 8.99
CA VAL A 123 -25.83 1.91 8.45
C VAL A 123 -26.24 3.24 7.81
N ASP A 124 -25.43 4.28 8.02
CA ASP A 124 -25.62 5.61 7.43
C ASP A 124 -25.81 5.55 5.90
N ASP A 125 -26.76 6.34 5.38
CA ASP A 125 -27.12 6.35 3.96
C ASP A 125 -25.94 6.72 3.05
N ASP A 126 -25.01 7.57 3.52
CA ASP A 126 -23.80 7.92 2.76
C ASP A 126 -22.91 6.69 2.54
N VAL A 127 -22.85 5.78 3.50
CA VAL A 127 -22.09 4.52 3.38
C VAL A 127 -22.85 3.52 2.51
N ARG A 128 -24.17 3.45 2.67
CA ARG A 128 -25.04 2.56 1.87
C ARG A 128 -25.01 2.87 0.38
N ALA A 129 -24.74 4.12 0.00
CA ALA A 129 -24.57 4.50 -1.39
C ALA A 129 -23.39 3.79 -2.10
N PHE A 130 -22.39 3.31 -1.35
CA PHE A 130 -21.18 2.68 -1.90
C PHE A 130 -21.22 1.14 -1.95
N TYR A 131 -22.15 0.51 -1.23
CA TYR A 131 -22.15 -0.94 -1.05
C TYR A 131 -23.55 -1.54 -1.23
N SER A 132 -23.61 -2.75 -1.77
CA SER A 132 -24.86 -3.52 -1.76
C SER A 132 -25.24 -3.94 -0.33
N ASN A 133 -26.53 -4.13 -0.05
CA ASN A 133 -26.99 -4.67 1.24
C ASN A 133 -26.30 -6.01 1.58
N TYR A 134 -26.02 -6.85 0.56
CA TYR A 134 -25.29 -8.10 0.73
C TYR A 134 -23.87 -7.87 1.26
N THR A 135 -23.13 -6.93 0.65
CA THR A 135 -21.76 -6.61 1.06
C THR A 135 -21.70 -5.92 2.42
N LEU A 136 -22.64 -5.00 2.71
CA LEU A 136 -22.72 -4.34 4.02
C LEU A 136 -22.89 -5.34 5.16
N ARG A 137 -23.81 -6.29 4.99
CA ARG A 137 -24.01 -7.38 5.95
C ARG A 137 -22.75 -8.18 6.22
N GLN A 138 -21.94 -8.42 5.19
CA GLN A 138 -20.65 -9.10 5.34
C GLN A 138 -19.58 -8.25 6.04
N ILE A 139 -19.62 -6.93 5.89
CA ILE A 139 -18.68 -6.01 6.56
C ILE A 139 -19.02 -5.86 8.05
N LEU A 140 -20.31 -5.93 8.39
CA LEU A 140 -20.79 -5.82 9.78
C LEU A 140 -20.60 -7.09 10.62
N ALA A 141 -20.52 -8.26 9.97
CA ALA A 141 -20.33 -9.56 10.61
C ALA A 141 -18.88 -9.80 11.06
#